data_AF-A0A3S4HPA8-F1
#
_entry.id   AF-A0A3S4HPA8-F1
#
_cell.length_a   1.000
_cell.length_b   1.000
_cell.length_c   1.000
_cell.angle_alpha   90.00
_cell.angle_beta   90.00
_cell.angle_gamma   90.00
#
_symmetry.space_group_name_H-M   'P 1'
#
loop_
_entity.id
_entity.type
_entity.pdbx_description
1 polymer ?
#
loop_
_entity_poly.entity_id
_entity_poly.type
_entity_poly.pdbx_seq_one_letter_code
_entity_poly.pdbx_strand_id
1 'polypeptide(L)'
;MHREFGVGAWPDPDDVRRFLPLQPGTPDAASWQRRLAAYGYDAPRSGEWDEKTRHAIQAFQMHFRPARYDGVPDVESSAILDALLDKYLGPVPGGEEGEHP
;
A
#
# COMPACT_ATOMS: atom_id res chain seq x y z
N MET A 1 -10.68 29.06 -17.56
CA MET A 1 -10.92 27.62 -17.84
C MET A 1 -10.23 26.81 -16.76
N HIS A 2 -10.91 25.79 -16.25
CA HIS A 2 -10.70 25.19 -14.93
C HIS A 2 -9.27 24.73 -14.64
N ARG A 3 -8.74 25.14 -13.47
CA ARG A 3 -7.63 24.48 -12.80
C ARG A 3 -8.19 23.25 -12.10
N GLU A 4 -8.08 22.11 -12.74
CA GLU A 4 -8.30 20.83 -12.10
C GLU A 4 -7.06 20.56 -11.24
N PHE A 5 -7.08 21.08 -10.01
CA PHE A 5 -6.18 20.61 -8.97
C PHE A 5 -6.58 19.17 -8.67
N GLY A 6 -6.06 18.23 -9.47
CA GLY A 6 -6.15 16.78 -9.27
C GLY A 6 -5.36 16.33 -8.04
N VAL A 7 -5.62 16.96 -6.90
CA VAL A 7 -5.00 16.65 -5.60
C VAL A 7 -5.88 15.60 -4.93
N GLY A 8 -5.89 14.42 -5.51
CA GLY A 8 -6.40 13.21 -4.89
C GLY A 8 -5.39 12.13 -5.19
N ALA A 9 -4.76 11.57 -4.16
CA ALA A 9 -3.90 10.43 -4.40
C ALA A 9 -4.76 9.32 -5.02
N TRP A 10 -4.45 8.89 -6.24
CA TRP A 10 -5.19 7.82 -6.89
C TRP A 10 -4.24 6.93 -7.71
N PRO A 11 -4.27 5.60 -7.48
CA PRO A 11 -3.47 4.67 -8.25
C PRO A 11 -3.95 4.67 -9.70
N ASP A 12 -3.04 4.62 -10.66
CA ASP A 12 -3.45 4.34 -12.04
C ASP A 12 -3.73 2.83 -12.18
N PRO A 13 -4.83 2.42 -12.83
CA PRO A 13 -5.10 1.01 -13.06
C PRO A 13 -3.98 0.29 -13.83
N ASP A 14 -3.21 0.98 -14.68
CA ASP A 14 -2.08 0.37 -15.38
C ASP A 14 -0.93 0.05 -14.42
N ASP A 15 -0.61 0.98 -13.49
CA ASP A 15 0.38 0.75 -12.43
C ASP A 15 -0.02 -0.43 -11.55
N VAL A 16 -1.28 -0.51 -11.10
CA VAL A 16 -1.76 -1.64 -10.28
C VAL A 16 -1.58 -2.97 -11.00
N ARG A 17 -1.86 -3.02 -12.31
CA ARG A 17 -1.67 -4.23 -13.15
C ARG A 17 -0.21 -4.61 -13.31
N ARG A 18 0.69 -3.62 -13.33
CA ARG A 18 2.14 -3.84 -13.36
C ARG A 18 2.67 -4.40 -12.04
N PHE A 19 2.12 -3.95 -10.90
CA PHE A 19 2.54 -4.43 -9.57
C PHE A 19 1.88 -5.75 -9.16
N LEU A 20 0.67 -6.05 -9.62
CA LEU A 20 -0.05 -7.31 -9.35
C LEU A 20 0.83 -8.59 -9.42
N PRO A 21 1.61 -8.84 -10.50
CA PRO A 21 2.47 -10.03 -10.57
C PRO A 21 3.73 -9.96 -9.68
N LEU A 22 4.10 -8.78 -9.17
CA LEU A 22 5.24 -8.57 -8.28
C LEU A 22 4.87 -8.80 -6.81
N GLN A 23 3.57 -8.80 -6.50
CA GLN A 23 3.10 -8.93 -5.13
C GLN A 23 3.24 -10.37 -4.63
N PRO A 24 3.71 -10.56 -3.38
CA PRO A 24 3.76 -11.87 -2.78
C PRO A 24 2.33 -12.43 -2.65
N GLY A 25 2.15 -13.72 -2.96
CA GLY A 25 0.83 -14.38 -2.89
C GLY A 25 0.21 -14.36 -1.48
N THR A 26 1.03 -14.21 -0.44
CA THR A 26 0.60 -14.02 0.94
C THR A 26 1.10 -12.66 1.43
N PRO A 27 0.21 -11.73 1.80
CA PRO A 27 0.62 -10.46 2.36
C PRO A 27 1.22 -10.66 3.75
N ASP A 28 2.36 -10.02 3.99
CA ASP A 28 3.02 -9.98 5.29
C ASP A 28 2.63 -8.72 6.07
N ALA A 29 2.34 -8.88 7.37
CA ALA A 29 1.88 -7.81 8.23
C ALA A 29 2.94 -6.73 8.45
N ALA A 30 4.19 -7.12 8.72
CA ALA A 30 5.28 -6.18 8.93
C ALA A 30 5.56 -5.35 7.66
N SER A 31 5.58 -6.01 6.50
CA SER A 31 5.72 -5.38 5.19
C SER A 31 4.59 -4.39 4.91
N TRP A 32 3.34 -4.77 5.18
CA TRP A 32 2.18 -3.88 5.05
C TRP A 32 2.25 -2.66 5.96
N GLN A 33 2.60 -2.86 7.23
CA GLN A 33 2.74 -1.77 8.19
C GLN A 33 3.85 -0.79 7.78
N ARG A 34 5.00 -1.30 7.30
CA ARG A 34 6.09 -0.46 6.78
C ARG A 34 5.63 0.39 5.59
N ARG A 35 4.94 -0.22 4.61
CA ARG A 35 4.41 0.48 3.42
C ARG A 35 3.34 1.51 3.76
N LEU A 36 2.39 1.16 4.63
CA LEU A 36 1.36 2.09 5.12
C LEU A 36 1.98 3.28 5.84
N ALA A 37 2.96 3.04 6.71
CA ALA A 37 3.69 4.10 7.40
C ALA A 37 4.50 4.97 6.44
N ALA A 38 5.12 4.38 5.40
CA ALA A 38 5.83 5.12 4.37
C ALA A 38 4.90 6.04 3.56
N TYR A 39 3.67 5.58 3.30
CA TYR A 39 2.64 6.38 2.65
C TYR A 39 2.09 7.50 3.57
N GLY A 40 2.12 7.30 4.89
CA GLY A 40 1.72 8.29 5.90
C GLY A 40 0.57 7.85 6.82
N TYR A 41 0.16 6.59 6.79
CA TYR A 41 -0.80 6.03 7.75
C TYR A 41 -0.12 5.64 9.07
N ASP A 42 -0.81 5.86 10.19
CA ASP A 42 -0.36 5.39 11.51
C ASP A 42 -0.63 3.88 11.62
N ALA A 43 0.34 3.08 11.17
CA ALA A 43 0.31 1.62 11.29
C ALA A 43 1.35 1.16 12.33
N PRO A 44 0.95 0.42 13.39
CA PRO A 44 1.90 -0.10 14.36
C PRO A 44 2.82 -1.11 13.67
N ARG A 45 4.13 -1.08 13.91
CA ARG A 45 5.09 -2.05 13.33
C ARG A 45 5.23 -3.28 14.22
N SER A 46 4.12 -3.87 14.64
CA SER A 46 4.11 -5.04 15.52
C SER A 46 4.44 -6.33 14.75
N GLY A 47 4.28 -6.34 13.43
CA GLY A 47 4.35 -7.54 12.61
C GLY A 47 3.13 -8.45 12.72
N GLU A 48 2.08 -7.98 13.41
CA GLU A 48 0.82 -8.71 13.61
C GLU A 48 -0.37 -7.94 12.99
N TRP A 49 -1.43 -8.67 12.65
CA TRP A 49 -2.67 -8.08 12.14
C TRP A 49 -3.55 -7.52 13.26
N ASP A 50 -3.00 -6.60 14.06
CA ASP A 50 -3.72 -5.91 15.13
C ASP A 50 -4.92 -5.10 14.62
N GLU A 51 -5.86 -4.79 15.53
CA GLU A 51 -7.02 -3.96 15.22
C GLU A 51 -6.64 -2.60 14.62
N LYS A 52 -5.54 -1.99 15.09
CA LYS A 52 -5.00 -0.76 14.50
C LYS A 52 -4.54 -0.94 13.06
N THR A 53 -3.81 -2.03 12.75
CA THR A 53 -3.40 -2.38 11.39
C THR A 53 -4.63 -2.58 10.51
N ARG A 54 -5.64 -3.30 11.03
CA ARG A 54 -6.90 -3.55 10.32
C ARG A 54 -7.66 -2.26 10.02
N HIS A 55 -7.74 -1.32 10.96
CA HIS A 55 -8.31 0.00 10.75
C HIS A 55 -7.55 0.81 9.70
N ALA A 56 -6.21 0.78 9.72
CA ALA A 56 -5.40 1.45 8.71
C ALA A 56 -5.64 0.87 7.31
N ILE A 57 -5.70 -0.47 7.18
CA ILE A 57 -6.04 -1.15 5.91
C ILE A 57 -7.45 -0.78 5.46
N GLN A 58 -8.42 -0.73 6.38
CA GLN A 58 -9.79 -0.40 6.05
C GLN A 58 -9.91 1.04 5.56
N ALA A 59 -9.26 1.99 6.24
CA ALA A 59 -9.18 3.38 5.82
C ALA A 59 -8.53 3.53 4.44
N PHE A 60 -7.48 2.76 4.17
CA PHE A 60 -6.84 2.69 2.87
C PHE A 60 -7.80 2.14 1.80
N GLN A 61 -8.46 1.00 2.06
CA GLN A 61 -9.41 0.39 1.14
C GLN A 61 -10.61 1.31 0.87
N MET A 62 -11.14 2.01 1.86
CA MET A 62 -12.22 2.99 1.64
C MET A 62 -11.80 4.11 0.68
N HIS A 63 -10.54 4.53 0.72
CA HIS A 63 -10.03 5.56 -0.20
C HIS A 63 -9.77 5.00 -1.60
N PHE A 64 -9.02 3.90 -1.72
CA PHE A 64 -8.49 3.47 -3.03
C PHE A 64 -9.22 2.27 -3.65
N ARG A 65 -10.00 1.53 -2.86
CA ARG A 65 -10.75 0.34 -3.28
C ARG A 65 -12.14 0.28 -2.64
N PRO A 66 -13.02 1.26 -2.92
CA PRO A 66 -14.35 1.33 -2.30
C PRO A 66 -15.23 0.10 -2.60
N ALA A 67 -14.90 -0.68 -3.63
CA ALA A 67 -15.57 -1.95 -3.93
C ALA A 67 -15.41 -3.01 -2.83
N ARG A 68 -14.33 -2.95 -2.02
CA ARG A 68 -14.05 -3.95 -0.98
C ARG A 68 -13.18 -3.39 0.15
N TYR A 69 -13.78 -3.22 1.32
CA TYR A 69 -13.16 -2.62 2.52
C TYR A 69 -13.28 -3.52 3.77
N ASP A 70 -13.06 -4.83 3.62
CA ASP A 70 -13.17 -5.80 4.72
C ASP A 70 -12.05 -5.65 5.79
N GLY A 71 -11.07 -4.78 5.56
CA GLY A 71 -9.87 -4.62 6.39
C GLY A 71 -8.87 -5.77 6.23
N VAL A 72 -9.06 -6.62 5.21
CA VAL A 72 -8.19 -7.76 4.91
C VAL A 72 -7.27 -7.37 3.75
N PRO A 73 -5.94 -7.49 3.90
CA PRO A 73 -5.03 -7.23 2.81
C PRO A 73 -5.08 -8.38 1.80
N ASP A 74 -5.13 -8.02 0.52
CA ASP A 74 -5.08 -8.94 -0.61
C ASP A 74 -3.89 -8.55 -1.51
N VAL A 75 -3.56 -9.42 -2.47
CA VAL A 75 -2.57 -9.14 -3.53
C VAL A 75 -2.91 -7.83 -4.26
N GLU A 76 -4.18 -7.59 -4.59
CA GLU A 76 -4.63 -6.36 -5.25
C GLU A 76 -4.45 -5.13 -4.37
N SER A 77 -4.84 -5.21 -3.09
CA SER A 77 -4.64 -4.12 -2.13
C SER A 77 -3.16 -3.77 -1.96
N SER A 78 -2.29 -4.79 -2.03
CA SER A 78 -0.83 -4.61 -1.93
C SER A 78 -0.27 -3.94 -3.18
N ALA A 79 -0.74 -4.36 -4.37
CA ALA A 79 -0.37 -3.74 -5.63
C ALA A 79 -0.79 -2.27 -5.72
N ILE A 80 -1.97 -1.94 -5.20
CA ILE A 80 -2.45 -0.55 -5.11
C ILE A 80 -1.53 0.27 -4.19
N LEU A 81 -1.13 -0.28 -3.04
CA LEU A 81 -0.24 0.41 -2.11
C LEU A 81 1.14 0.66 -2.71
N ASP A 82 1.75 -0.34 -3.35
CA ASP A 82 3.03 -0.18 -4.04
C ASP A 82 2.94 0.80 -5.22
N ALA A 83 1.87 0.74 -6.03
CA ALA A 83 1.64 1.70 -7.11
C ALA A 83 1.54 3.15 -6.60
N LEU A 84 0.90 3.35 -5.45
CA LEU A 84 0.84 4.65 -4.80
C LEU A 84 2.21 5.10 -4.26
N LEU A 85 2.95 4.19 -3.62
CA LEU A 85 4.29 4.50 -3.14
C LEU A 85 5.20 4.91 -4.30
N ASP A 86 5.22 4.16 -5.40
CA ASP A 86 6.01 4.48 -6.59
C ASP A 86 5.62 5.84 -7.19
N LYS A 87 4.32 6.12 -7.29
CA LYS A 87 3.79 7.36 -7.87
C LYS A 87 4.05 8.60 -7.03
N TYR A 88 3.99 8.50 -5.70
CA TYR A 88 4.06 9.66 -4.80
C TYR A 88 5.42 9.84 -4.10
N LEU A 89 6.16 8.76 -3.85
CA LEU A 89 7.46 8.79 -3.19
C LEU A 89 8.62 8.49 -4.16
N GLY A 90 8.33 8.10 -5.41
CA GLY A 90 9.32 7.54 -6.32
C GLY A 90 9.62 6.08 -5.98
N PRO A 91 10.46 5.38 -6.77
CA PRO A 91 10.83 3.99 -6.51
C PRO A 91 11.43 3.90 -5.12
N VAL A 92 10.73 3.23 -4.19
CA VAL A 92 11.21 2.99 -2.84
C VAL A 92 12.52 2.19 -2.91
N PRO A 93 13.67 2.75 -2.47
CA PRO A 93 14.89 1.96 -2.33
C PRO A 93 14.73 1.06 -1.10
N GLY A 94 14.08 -0.09 -1.29
CA GLY A 94 13.68 -1.00 -0.22
C GLY A 94 14.13 -2.44 -0.39
N GLY A 95 15.12 -2.69 -1.25
CA GLY A 95 15.72 -4.01 -1.48
C GLY A 95 17.02 -4.26 -0.70
N GLU A 96 17.29 -3.52 0.36
CA GLU A 96 18.56 -3.59 1.10
C GLU A 96 18.30 -4.06 2.54
N GLU A 97 18.03 -5.35 2.75
CA GLU A 97 18.35 -6.01 4.02
C GLU A 97 19.32 -7.16 3.73
N GLY A 98 20.52 -7.04 4.28
CA GLY A 98 21.72 -7.74 3.86
C GLY A 98 21.75 -9.23 4.18
N GLU A 99 22.32 -9.98 3.23
CA GLU A 99 23.04 -11.22 3.52
C GLU A 99 24.53 -10.86 3.47
N HIS A 100 25.11 -10.51 4.62
CA HIS A 100 26.56 -10.39 4.78
C HIS A 100 27.06 -11.71 5.42
N PRO A 101 27.97 -12.45 4.77
CA PRO A 101 28.66 -13.59 5.40
C PRO A 101 29.63 -13.15 6.51
#